data_AF-A0A3N7EMS7-F1
#
_entry.id   AF-A0A3N7EMS7-F1
#
_cell.length_a   1.000
_cell.length_b   1.000
_cell.length_c   1.000
_cell.angle_alpha   90.00
_cell.angle_beta   90.00
_cell.angle_gamma   90.00
#
_symmetry.space_group_name_H-M   'P 1'
#
loop_
_entity.id
_entity.type
_entity.pdbx_description
1 polymer ?
#
loop_
_entity_poly.entity_id
_entity_poly.type
_entity_poly.pdbx_seq_one_letter_code
_entity_poly.pdbx_strand_id
1 'polypeptide(L)'
;MLNYSLLSDLELTALLKEGDAAAYTVVYNRYFNELYIHAYSRLRDKEEAQDVIHELFASIWNKRADLVLKSSLPAYLYTAVRNRILDVIAHQQVESRYVSSLQRFLDEGYCVTDHQVRERQLAALIEKGISELPPKMREVFELSRKQAMSHKEIAEQLNLSEQTVRTQVKNALRILRLKLGLMLFVSM
;
A
#
# COMPACT_ATOMS: atom_id res chain seq x y z
N MET A 1 -5.99 40.55 30.43
CA MET A 1 -5.51 39.60 29.41
C MET A 1 -6.42 38.39 29.45
N LEU A 2 -7.08 38.05 28.34
CA LEU A 2 -7.85 36.81 28.24
C LEU A 2 -6.91 35.62 28.45
N ASN A 3 -7.28 34.70 29.34
CA ASN A 3 -6.50 33.48 29.56
C ASN A 3 -7.00 32.39 28.59
N TYR A 4 -6.52 32.45 27.35
CA TYR A 4 -6.97 31.58 26.26
C TYR A 4 -6.81 30.08 26.56
N SER A 5 -5.90 29.71 27.48
CA SER A 5 -5.66 28.31 27.87
C SER A 5 -6.86 27.63 28.54
N LEU A 6 -7.74 28.41 29.18
CA LEU A 6 -8.94 27.95 29.89
C LEU A 6 -10.20 27.93 29.02
N LEU A 7 -10.13 28.46 27.80
CA LEU A 7 -11.27 28.50 26.90
C LEU A 7 -11.59 27.10 26.36
N SER A 8 -12.89 26.84 26.24
CA SER A 8 -13.41 25.63 25.61
C SER A 8 -13.11 25.62 24.12
N ASP A 9 -13.13 24.44 23.52
CA ASP A 9 -12.88 24.28 22.08
C ASP A 9 -13.88 25.07 21.22
N LEU A 10 -15.11 25.24 21.71
CA LEU A 10 -16.15 26.01 21.04
C LEU A 10 -15.82 27.50 21.01
N GLU A 11 -15.39 28.06 22.15
CA GLU A 11 -14.97 29.47 22.26
C GLU A 11 -13.71 29.74 21.44
N LEU A 12 -12.72 28.85 21.52
CA LEU A 12 -11.50 28.95 20.71
C LEU A 12 -11.80 28.88 19.21
N THR A 13 -12.77 28.04 18.79
CA THR A 13 -13.17 27.97 17.38
C THR A 13 -13.85 29.28 16.94
N ALA A 14 -14.71 29.88 17.78
CA ALA A 14 -15.35 31.15 17.45
C ALA A 14 -14.30 32.26 17.24
N LEU A 15 -13.36 32.39 18.18
CA LEU A 15 -12.26 33.36 18.08
C LEU A 15 -11.34 33.09 16.89
N LEU A 16 -11.09 31.81 16.57
CA LEU A 16 -10.31 31.40 15.41
C LEU A 16 -10.97 31.88 14.09
N LYS A 17 -12.30 31.80 13.98
CA LYS A 17 -13.04 32.29 12.80
C LYS A 17 -12.93 33.79 12.61
N GLU A 18 -12.87 34.53 13.72
CA GLU A 18 -12.67 35.99 13.73
C GLU A 18 -11.22 36.38 13.39
N GLY A 19 -10.30 35.42 13.29
CA GLY A 19 -8.91 35.65 12.96
C GLY A 19 -8.03 35.95 14.18
N ASP A 20 -8.45 35.56 15.37
CA ASP A 20 -7.62 35.68 16.58
C ASP A 20 -6.44 34.68 16.51
N ALA A 21 -5.22 35.23 16.38
CA ALA A 21 -4.00 34.45 16.32
C ALA A 21 -3.67 33.75 17.65
N ALA A 22 -4.05 34.32 18.79
CA ALA A 22 -3.81 33.70 20.10
C ALA A 22 -4.70 32.46 20.28
N ALA A 23 -5.95 32.52 19.83
CA ALA A 23 -6.84 31.36 19.82
C ALA A 23 -6.28 30.23 18.94
N TYR A 24 -5.76 30.57 17.75
CA TYR A 24 -5.08 29.60 16.88
C TYR A 24 -3.89 28.93 17.57
N THR A 25 -3.01 29.70 18.21
CA THR A 25 -1.84 29.16 18.91
C THR A 25 -2.24 28.20 20.03
N VAL A 26 -3.31 28.51 20.79
CA VAL A 26 -3.78 27.62 21.84
C VAL A 26 -4.33 26.31 21.27
N VAL A 27 -5.15 26.37 20.21
CA VAL A 27 -5.66 25.15 19.56
C VAL A 27 -4.51 24.32 19.00
N TYR A 28 -3.54 24.96 18.34
CA TYR A 28 -2.34 24.28 17.84
C TYR A 28 -1.62 23.54 18.96
N ASN A 29 -1.21 24.24 20.02
CA ASN A 29 -0.46 23.65 21.12
C ASN A 29 -1.24 22.54 21.85
N ARG A 30 -2.57 22.69 21.97
CA ARG A 30 -3.45 21.72 22.63
C ARG A 30 -3.50 20.39 21.89
N TYR A 31 -3.55 20.40 20.56
CA TYR A 31 -3.73 19.17 19.78
C TYR A 31 -2.48 18.68 19.04
N PHE A 32 -1.43 19.49 18.93
CA PHE A 32 -0.23 19.15 18.16
C PHE A 32 0.33 17.78 18.56
N ASN A 33 0.58 17.56 19.85
CA ASN A 33 1.23 16.33 20.31
C ASN A 33 0.39 15.08 20.03
N GLU A 34 -0.91 15.11 20.33
CA GLU A 34 -1.79 13.96 20.10
C GLU A 34 -1.93 13.63 18.61
N LEU A 35 -2.13 14.66 17.77
CA LEU A 35 -2.25 14.48 16.33
C LEU A 35 -0.94 14.04 15.69
N TYR A 36 0.20 14.56 16.18
CA TYR A 36 1.53 14.14 15.74
C TYR A 36 1.78 12.66 16.06
N ILE A 37 1.48 12.20 17.29
CA ILE A 37 1.59 10.78 17.65
C ILE A 37 0.70 9.92 16.73
N HIS A 38 -0.52 10.39 16.46
CA HIS A 38 -1.43 9.70 15.55
C HIS A 38 -0.86 9.60 14.13
N ALA A 39 -0.35 10.69 13.56
CA ALA A 39 0.26 10.73 12.23
C ALA A 39 1.52 9.87 12.15
N TYR A 40 2.42 10.01 13.13
CA TYR A 40 3.65 9.22 13.21
C TYR A 40 3.38 7.71 13.32
N SER A 41 2.35 7.30 14.07
CA SER A 41 1.99 5.88 14.18
C SER A 41 1.60 5.24 12.83
N ARG A 42 1.15 6.06 11.87
CA ARG A 42 0.69 5.62 10.54
C ARG A 42 1.77 5.78 9.47
N LEU A 43 2.46 6.91 9.46
CA LEU A 43 3.47 7.24 8.44
C LEU A 43 4.84 6.66 8.78
N ARG A 44 5.17 6.49 10.07
CA ARG A 44 6.48 6.07 10.58
C ARG A 44 7.65 6.95 10.11
N ASP A 45 7.34 8.14 9.66
CA ASP A 45 8.26 9.18 9.25
C ASP A 45 7.98 10.42 10.08
N LYS A 46 9.01 11.01 10.67
CA LYS A 46 8.87 12.16 11.58
C LYS A 46 8.62 13.46 10.83
N GLU A 47 9.27 13.64 9.69
CA GLU A 47 9.18 14.86 8.89
C GLU A 47 7.80 14.94 8.24
N GLU A 48 7.36 13.85 7.59
CA GLU A 48 6.02 13.73 7.01
C GLU A 48 4.91 13.86 8.07
N ALA A 49 5.08 13.23 9.23
CA ALA A 49 4.11 13.38 10.32
C ALA A 49 4.00 14.83 10.80
N GLN A 50 5.13 15.54 10.90
CA GLN A 50 5.14 16.93 11.31
C GLN A 50 4.52 17.84 10.23
N ASP A 51 4.84 17.61 8.96
CA ASP A 51 4.31 18.38 7.84
C ASP A 51 2.79 18.20 7.69
N VAL A 52 2.26 17.00 7.86
CA VAL A 52 0.81 16.76 7.88
C VAL A 52 0.11 17.64 8.92
N ILE A 53 0.69 17.80 10.11
CA ILE A 53 0.11 18.65 11.16
C ILE A 53 0.25 20.12 10.79
N HIS A 54 1.43 20.55 10.35
CA HIS A 54 1.65 21.94 9.93
C HIS A 54 0.71 22.36 8.81
N GLU A 55 0.57 21.56 7.76
CA GLU A 55 -0.32 21.86 6.64
C GLU A 55 -1.79 21.86 7.04
N LEU A 56 -2.19 20.96 7.95
CA LEU A 56 -3.54 20.97 8.48
C LEU A 56 -3.85 22.31 9.14
N PHE A 57 -2.98 22.73 10.07
CA PHE A 57 -3.19 23.97 10.80
C PHE A 57 -3.05 25.20 9.92
N ALA A 58 -2.13 25.21 8.96
CA ALA A 58 -2.04 26.27 7.94
C ALA A 58 -3.32 26.35 7.09
N SER A 59 -3.87 25.21 6.67
CA SER A 59 -5.13 25.16 5.93
C SER A 59 -6.30 25.65 6.78
N ILE A 60 -6.33 25.33 8.07
CA ILE A 60 -7.36 25.82 9.00
C ILE A 60 -7.26 27.33 9.12
N TRP A 61 -6.05 27.88 9.30
CA TRP A 61 -5.84 29.33 9.37
C TRP A 61 -6.28 30.03 8.08
N ASN A 62 -5.90 29.50 6.93
CA ASN A 62 -6.25 30.09 5.64
C ASN A 62 -7.76 30.05 5.36
N LYS A 63 -8.44 28.99 5.80
CA LYS A 63 -9.90 28.79 5.60
C LYS A 63 -10.72 29.09 6.86
N ARG A 64 -10.16 29.84 7.82
CA ARG A 64 -10.75 30.03 9.15
C ARG A 64 -12.13 30.67 9.11
N ALA A 65 -12.35 31.63 8.21
CA ALA A 65 -13.64 32.33 8.06
C ALA A 65 -14.76 31.38 7.59
N ASP A 66 -14.42 30.42 6.73
CA ASP A 66 -15.36 29.47 6.12
C ASP A 66 -15.46 28.14 6.89
N LEU A 67 -14.81 28.05 8.06
CA LEU A 67 -14.72 26.81 8.81
C LEU A 67 -16.09 26.39 9.36
N VAL A 68 -16.78 25.47 8.69
CA VAL A 68 -18.04 24.90 9.19
C VAL A 68 -17.76 23.60 9.94
N LEU A 69 -17.74 23.68 11.28
CA LEU A 69 -17.69 22.49 12.12
C LEU A 69 -19.07 21.81 12.16
N LYS A 70 -19.18 20.64 11.53
CA LYS A 70 -20.35 19.75 11.64
C LYS A 70 -20.29 18.84 12.88
N SER A 71 -19.14 18.79 13.55
CA SER A 71 -18.83 17.97 14.72
C SER A 71 -17.93 18.76 15.68
N SER A 72 -17.52 18.16 16.80
CA SER A 72 -16.58 18.80 17.73
C SER A 72 -15.21 19.05 17.06
N LEU A 73 -14.51 20.09 17.52
CA LEU A 73 -13.18 20.45 17.02
C LEU A 73 -12.19 19.26 17.03
N PRO A 74 -12.08 18.44 18.10
CA PRO A 74 -11.25 17.24 18.07
C PRO A 74 -11.63 16.28 16.95
N ALA A 75 -12.92 15.95 16.79
CA ALA A 75 -13.39 15.01 15.77
C ALA A 75 -13.09 15.50 14.35
N TYR A 76 -13.23 16.80 14.12
CA TYR A 76 -12.82 17.43 12.87
C TYR A 76 -11.31 17.29 12.62
N LEU A 77 -10.48 17.63 13.61
CA LEU A 77 -9.02 17.56 13.50
C LEU A 77 -8.53 16.14 13.22
N TYR A 78 -9.01 15.14 13.97
CA TYR A 78 -8.64 13.73 13.74
C TYR A 78 -9.06 13.24 12.35
N THR A 79 -10.25 13.65 11.88
CA THR A 79 -10.72 13.29 10.52
C THR A 79 -9.84 13.94 9.45
N ALA A 80 -9.48 15.21 9.63
CA ALA A 80 -8.66 15.95 8.70
C ALA A 80 -7.23 15.40 8.63
N VAL A 81 -6.61 15.10 9.78
CA VAL A 81 -5.31 14.40 9.84
C VAL A 81 -5.38 13.04 9.14
N ARG A 82 -6.41 12.23 9.43
CA ARG A 82 -6.57 10.92 8.79
C ARG A 82 -6.64 11.03 7.28
N ASN A 83 -7.41 11.97 6.74
CA ASN A 83 -7.53 12.15 5.30
C ASN A 83 -6.18 12.56 4.69
N ARG A 84 -5.46 13.50 5.32
CA ARG A 84 -4.12 13.89 4.86
C ARG A 84 -3.11 12.75 4.91
N ILE A 85 -3.14 11.91 5.94
CA ILE A 85 -2.31 10.70 5.99
C ILE A 85 -2.63 9.78 4.81
N LEU A 86 -3.91 9.60 4.46
CA LEU A 86 -4.30 8.79 3.30
C LEU A 86 -3.82 9.41 2.00
N ASP A 87 -3.87 10.74 1.87
CA ASP A 87 -3.37 11.47 0.70
C ASP A 87 -1.85 11.33 0.57
N VAL A 88 -1.10 11.47 1.68
CA VAL A 88 0.36 11.25 1.72
C VAL A 88 0.69 9.80 1.34
N ILE A 89 0.00 8.80 1.90
CA ILE A 89 0.23 7.39 1.54
C ILE A 89 -0.09 7.14 0.06
N ALA A 90 -1.17 7.72 -0.45
CA ALA A 90 -1.52 7.61 -1.87
C ALA A 90 -0.47 8.29 -2.76
N HIS A 91 0.01 9.47 -2.36
CA HIS A 91 1.06 10.19 -3.06
C HIS A 91 2.37 9.43 -3.02
N GLN A 92 2.82 8.94 -1.86
CA GLN A 92 4.00 8.08 -1.71
C GLN A 92 3.88 6.78 -2.51
N GLN A 93 2.68 6.23 -2.71
CA GLN A 93 2.49 5.09 -3.61
C GLN A 93 2.65 5.50 -5.09
N VAL A 94 2.18 6.68 -5.47
CA VAL A 94 2.33 7.22 -6.84
C VAL A 94 3.77 7.65 -7.09
N GLU A 95 4.40 8.33 -6.15
CA GLU A 95 5.82 8.68 -6.16
C GLU A 95 6.67 7.44 -6.07
N SER A 96 6.36 6.43 -5.26
CA SER A 96 7.07 5.15 -5.31
C SER A 96 6.90 4.48 -6.68
N ARG A 97 5.74 4.58 -7.33
CA ARG A 97 5.55 4.14 -8.73
C ARG A 97 6.30 4.99 -9.74
N TYR A 98 6.47 6.29 -9.49
CA TYR A 98 7.13 7.24 -10.38
C TYR A 98 8.65 7.23 -10.20
N VAL A 99 9.14 7.19 -8.98
CA VAL A 99 10.52 6.90 -8.59
C VAL A 99 10.86 5.49 -9.02
N SER A 100 10.01 4.47 -8.85
CA SER A 100 10.30 3.16 -9.45
C SER A 100 10.25 3.19 -10.97
N SER A 101 9.44 4.01 -11.63
CA SER A 101 9.46 4.14 -13.09
C SER A 101 10.63 4.97 -13.61
N LEU A 102 11.11 5.96 -12.85
CA LEU A 102 12.25 6.82 -13.13
C LEU A 102 13.56 6.12 -12.77
N GLN A 103 13.61 5.39 -11.66
CA GLN A 103 14.64 4.41 -11.32
C GLN A 103 14.64 3.32 -12.40
N ARG A 104 13.49 2.81 -12.84
CA ARG A 104 13.40 1.91 -14.00
C ARG A 104 13.89 2.58 -15.28
N PHE A 105 13.67 3.86 -15.51
CA PHE A 105 14.17 4.61 -16.68
C PHE A 105 15.68 4.91 -16.63
N LEU A 106 16.22 5.19 -15.44
CA LEU A 106 17.65 5.44 -15.18
C LEU A 106 18.46 4.14 -15.14
N ASP A 107 17.91 3.10 -14.51
CA ASP A 107 18.37 1.72 -14.58
C ASP A 107 18.16 1.17 -16.01
N GLU A 108 17.18 1.66 -16.78
CA GLU A 108 17.01 1.33 -18.20
C GLU A 108 18.18 1.86 -19.05
N GLY A 109 18.70 3.03 -18.69
CA GLY A 109 19.84 3.65 -19.37
C GLY A 109 21.21 3.07 -19.02
N TYR A 110 21.37 2.36 -17.89
CA TYR A 110 22.68 1.82 -17.47
C TYR A 110 22.69 0.35 -17.03
N CYS A 111 21.53 -0.32 -16.89
CA CYS A 111 21.42 -1.68 -16.33
C CYS A 111 20.21 -2.52 -16.83
N VAL A 112 19.50 -2.17 -17.92
CA VAL A 112 18.29 -2.94 -18.31
C VAL A 112 18.52 -4.31 -18.92
N THR A 113 19.75 -4.63 -19.28
CA THR A 113 20.02 -5.92 -19.93
C THR A 113 19.89 -7.12 -19.00
N ASP A 114 19.87 -6.98 -17.67
CA ASP A 114 20.02 -8.16 -16.79
C ASP A 114 18.76 -8.58 -16.02
N HIS A 115 17.85 -7.67 -15.62
CA HIS A 115 16.64 -8.06 -14.86
C HIS A 115 15.47 -8.52 -15.74
N GLN A 116 15.16 -7.82 -16.85
CA GLN A 116 14.13 -8.30 -17.80
C GLN A 116 14.57 -9.58 -18.51
N VAL A 117 15.88 -9.74 -18.76
CA VAL A 117 16.44 -10.98 -19.29
C VAL A 117 16.34 -12.08 -18.25
N ARG A 118 16.69 -11.83 -16.97
CA ARG A 118 16.50 -12.83 -15.90
C ARG A 118 15.04 -13.18 -15.65
N GLU A 119 14.11 -12.24 -15.70
CA GLU A 119 12.68 -12.51 -15.61
C GLU A 119 12.17 -13.33 -16.81
N ARG A 120 12.58 -12.98 -18.03
CA ARG A 120 12.25 -13.76 -19.24
C ARG A 120 12.88 -15.15 -19.21
N GLN A 121 14.11 -15.28 -18.72
CA GLN A 121 14.80 -16.56 -18.53
C GLN A 121 14.10 -17.39 -17.46
N LEU A 122 13.72 -16.79 -16.33
CA LEU A 122 12.98 -17.46 -15.27
C LEU A 122 11.60 -17.92 -15.75
N ALA A 123 10.89 -17.07 -16.49
CA ALA A 123 9.61 -17.43 -17.10
C ALA A 123 9.77 -18.57 -18.13
N ALA A 124 10.82 -18.52 -18.96
CA ALA A 124 11.13 -19.58 -19.91
C ALA A 124 11.51 -20.90 -19.22
N LEU A 125 12.23 -20.84 -18.09
CA LEU A 125 12.57 -22.01 -17.27
C LEU A 125 11.33 -22.63 -16.62
N ILE A 126 10.41 -21.80 -16.13
CA ILE A 126 9.12 -22.25 -15.59
C ILE A 126 8.30 -22.92 -16.69
N GLU A 127 8.17 -22.30 -17.86
CA GLU A 127 7.38 -22.87 -18.97
C GLU A 127 8.01 -24.17 -19.49
N LYS A 128 9.35 -24.23 -19.58
CA LYS A 128 10.06 -25.47 -19.90
C LYS A 128 9.78 -26.55 -18.85
N GLY A 129 9.85 -26.22 -17.56
CA GLY A 129 9.51 -27.13 -16.46
C GLY A 129 8.08 -27.67 -16.55
N ILE A 130 7.12 -26.82 -16.94
CA ILE A 130 5.73 -27.21 -17.18
C ILE A 130 5.61 -28.13 -18.40
N SER A 131 6.34 -27.84 -19.48
CA SER A 131 6.31 -28.63 -20.72
C SER A 131 6.82 -30.08 -20.54
N GLU A 132 7.74 -30.28 -19.59
CA GLU A 132 8.34 -31.58 -19.25
C GLU A 132 7.52 -32.38 -18.22
N LEU A 133 6.40 -31.83 -17.72
CA LEU A 133 5.48 -32.60 -16.88
C LEU A 133 4.78 -33.68 -17.73
N PRO A 134 4.43 -34.84 -17.12
CA PRO A 134 3.60 -35.83 -17.79
C PRO A 134 2.31 -35.20 -18.32
N PRO A 135 1.83 -35.57 -19.51
CA PRO A 135 0.79 -34.83 -20.24
C PRO A 135 -0.50 -34.62 -19.43
N LYS A 136 -0.99 -35.66 -18.74
CA LYS A 136 -2.17 -35.57 -17.87
C LYS A 136 -1.96 -34.67 -16.64
N MET A 137 -0.73 -34.60 -16.13
CA MET A 137 -0.38 -33.76 -14.98
C MET A 137 -0.23 -32.30 -15.39
N ARG A 138 0.34 -32.05 -16.58
CA ARG A 138 0.44 -30.72 -17.19
C ARG A 138 -0.95 -30.14 -17.43
N GLU A 139 -1.83 -30.90 -18.07
CA GLU A 139 -3.21 -30.49 -18.36
C GLU A 139 -3.97 -30.07 -17.09
N VAL A 140 -3.94 -30.90 -16.05
CA VAL A 140 -4.55 -30.57 -14.74
C VAL A 140 -3.94 -29.29 -14.13
N PHE A 141 -2.62 -29.12 -14.22
CA PHE A 141 -1.93 -27.95 -13.68
C PHE A 141 -2.30 -26.66 -14.44
N GLU A 142 -2.38 -26.73 -15.77
CA GLU A 142 -2.75 -25.60 -16.62
C GLU A 142 -4.22 -25.19 -16.42
N LEU A 143 -5.15 -26.13 -16.34
CA LEU A 143 -6.55 -25.82 -16.02
C LEU A 143 -6.68 -25.12 -14.66
N SER A 144 -5.93 -25.58 -13.66
CA SER A 144 -5.92 -24.96 -12.33
C SER A 144 -5.28 -23.57 -12.31
N ARG A 145 -4.18 -23.35 -13.04
CA ARG A 145 -3.35 -22.12 -12.91
C ARG A 145 -3.55 -21.11 -14.02
N LYS A 146 -3.70 -21.55 -15.27
CA LYS A 146 -3.95 -20.68 -16.43
C LYS A 146 -5.43 -20.36 -16.58
N GLN A 147 -6.32 -21.32 -16.27
CA GLN A 147 -7.77 -21.14 -16.41
C GLN A 147 -8.51 -20.93 -15.07
N ALA A 148 -7.79 -20.90 -13.96
CA ALA A 148 -8.31 -20.66 -12.60
C ALA A 148 -9.46 -21.59 -12.18
N MET A 149 -9.55 -22.78 -12.77
CA MET A 149 -10.61 -23.74 -12.48
C MET A 149 -10.42 -24.41 -11.12
N SER A 150 -11.52 -24.67 -10.43
CA SER A 150 -11.53 -25.41 -9.18
C SER A 150 -11.20 -26.89 -9.41
N HIS A 151 -10.69 -27.58 -8.39
CA HIS A 151 -10.39 -29.01 -8.51
C HIS A 151 -11.62 -29.86 -8.87
N LYS A 152 -12.81 -29.41 -8.48
CA LYS A 152 -14.08 -30.07 -8.79
C LYS A 152 -14.42 -29.93 -10.28
N GLU A 153 -14.31 -28.73 -10.84
CA GLU A 153 -14.57 -28.48 -12.28
C GLU A 153 -13.57 -29.24 -13.16
N ILE A 154 -12.29 -29.31 -12.74
CA ILE A 154 -11.26 -30.08 -13.46
C ILE A 154 -11.56 -31.59 -13.38
N ALA A 155 -12.04 -32.07 -12.24
CA ALA A 155 -12.40 -33.47 -12.04
C ALA A 155 -13.56 -33.87 -12.97
N GLU A 156 -14.58 -33.02 -13.06
CA GLU A 156 -15.72 -33.19 -13.97
C GLU A 156 -15.28 -33.15 -15.44
N GLN A 157 -14.45 -32.18 -15.82
CA GLN A 157 -13.99 -32.01 -17.21
C GLN A 157 -13.11 -33.17 -17.71
N LEU A 158 -12.24 -33.71 -16.84
CA LEU A 158 -11.29 -34.76 -17.21
C LEU A 158 -11.78 -36.17 -16.85
N ASN A 159 -13.01 -36.31 -16.33
CA ASN A 159 -13.56 -37.56 -15.81
C ASN A 159 -12.62 -38.24 -14.79
N LEU A 160 -12.11 -37.45 -13.85
CA LEU A 160 -11.22 -37.89 -12.76
C LEU A 160 -11.89 -37.68 -11.41
N SER A 161 -11.36 -38.29 -10.35
CA SER A 161 -11.78 -37.93 -8.99
C SER A 161 -11.12 -36.62 -8.55
N GLU A 162 -11.82 -35.82 -7.74
CA GLU A 162 -11.26 -34.58 -7.16
C GLU A 162 -9.97 -34.85 -6.36
N GLN A 163 -9.89 -36.02 -5.70
CA GLN A 163 -8.68 -36.47 -5.00
C GLN A 163 -7.52 -36.74 -5.97
N THR A 164 -7.80 -37.30 -7.14
CA THR A 164 -6.81 -37.47 -8.22
C THR A 164 -6.31 -36.12 -8.71
N VAL A 165 -7.21 -35.15 -8.95
CA VAL A 165 -6.85 -33.78 -9.38
C VAL A 165 -5.94 -33.11 -8.36
N ARG A 166 -6.31 -33.12 -7.08
CA ARG A 166 -5.50 -32.56 -5.98
C ARG A 166 -4.12 -33.20 -5.89
N THR A 167 -4.05 -34.52 -6.09
CA THR A 167 -2.79 -35.27 -6.09
C THR A 167 -1.92 -34.89 -7.29
N GLN A 168 -2.50 -34.74 -8.48
CA GLN A 168 -1.79 -34.31 -9.69
C GLN A 168 -1.24 -32.88 -9.54
N VAL A 169 -2.03 -31.93 -9.03
CA VAL A 169 -1.56 -30.55 -8.77
C VAL A 169 -0.41 -30.52 -7.75
N LYS A 170 -0.53 -31.31 -6.66
CA LYS A 170 0.53 -31.42 -5.65
C LYS A 170 1.82 -32.01 -6.23
N ASN A 171 1.70 -33.05 -7.06
CA ASN A 171 2.84 -33.70 -7.71
C ASN A 171 3.50 -32.78 -8.74
N ALA A 172 2.71 -32.03 -9.53
CA ALA A 172 3.21 -31.02 -10.46
C ALA A 172 4.05 -29.95 -9.74
N LEU A 173 3.52 -29.40 -8.64
CA LEU A 173 4.25 -28.41 -7.82
C LEU A 173 5.55 -28.97 -7.23
N ARG A 174 5.56 -30.25 -6.81
CA ARG A 174 6.77 -30.91 -6.30
C ARG A 174 7.84 -31.02 -7.38
N ILE A 175 7.47 -31.45 -8.59
CA ILE A 175 8.39 -31.60 -9.72
C ILE A 175 8.93 -30.22 -10.14
N LEU A 176 8.05 -29.23 -10.28
CA LEU A 176 8.46 -27.87 -10.63
C LEU A 176 9.41 -27.27 -9.59
N ARG A 177 9.13 -27.42 -8.29
CA ARG A 177 10.02 -26.94 -7.22
C ARG A 177 11.39 -27.62 -7.22
N LEU A 178 11.45 -28.92 -7.46
CA LEU A 178 12.73 -29.64 -7.54
C LEU A 178 13.56 -29.17 -8.74
N LYS A 179 12.93 -29.03 -9.92
CA LYS A 179 13.62 -28.57 -11.13
C LYS A 179 14.08 -27.11 -11.02
N LEU A 180 13.22 -26.23 -10.52
CA LEU A 180 13.55 -24.80 -10.31
C LEU A 180 14.60 -24.64 -9.21
N GLY A 181 14.52 -25.41 -8.12
CA GLY A 181 15.49 -25.41 -7.04
C GLY A 181 16.88 -25.90 -7.48
N LEU A 182 16.95 -26.97 -8.29
CA LEU A 182 18.21 -27.45 -8.87
C LEU A 182 18.81 -26.46 -9.87
N MET A 183 18.00 -25.82 -10.71
CA MET A 183 18.49 -24.86 -11.71
C MET A 183 19.00 -23.55 -11.08
N LEU A 184 18.43 -23.11 -9.96
CA LEU A 184 18.91 -21.94 -9.22
C LEU A 184 20.24 -22.22 -8.48
N PHE A 185 20.50 -23.47 -8.09
CA PHE A 185 21.75 -23.86 -7.43
C PHE A 185 22.93 -24.08 -8.39
N VAL A 186 22.68 -24.43 -9.65
CA VAL A 186 23.74 -24.64 -10.66
C VAL A 186 24.20 -23.31 -11.30
N SER A 187 23.47 -22.22 -11.06
CA SER A 187 23.76 -20.88 -11.58
C SER A 187 24.43 -19.93 -10.55
N MET A 188 24.87 -20.45 -9.40
CA MET A 188 25.71 -19.77 -8.40
C MET A 188 27.10 -20.38 -8.42
#